data_AF-G9KXH9-F1
#
_entry.id   AF-G9KXH9-F1
#
_cell.length_a   1.000
_cell.length_b   1.000
_cell.length_c   1.000
_cell.angle_alpha   90.00
_cell.angle_beta   90.00
_cell.angle_gamma   90.00
#
_symmetry.space_group_name_H-M   'P 1'
#
loop_
_entity.id
_entity.type
_entity.pdbx_description
1 polymer ?
#
loop_
_entity_poly.entity_id
_entity_poly.type
_entity_poly.pdbx_seq_one_letter_code
_entity_poly.pdbx_strand_id
1 'polypeptide(L)'
;APGPNLGLTLQSLTRNDTGEYFCTYHTYRDGIYRGTVFLEVLQSSVAKRSAAFQVPLLGATATGLAVICVAVVMVVTLTKKKKSRPVHCAESGLKTVAHEQE
;
A
#
# COMPACT_ATOMS: atom_id res chain seq x y z
N ALA A 1 31.50 24.41 -38.30
CA ALA A 1 30.72 24.02 -37.12
C ALA A 1 30.93 22.53 -36.84
N PRO A 2 31.15 22.11 -35.58
CA PRO A 2 31.22 20.69 -35.22
C PRO A 2 29.94 19.96 -35.68
N GLY A 3 30.06 18.70 -36.13
CA GLY A 3 28.93 17.92 -36.64
C GLY A 3 27.81 17.69 -35.61
N PRO A 4 26.59 17.34 -36.04
CA PRO A 4 25.37 17.52 -35.22
C PRO A 4 25.18 16.59 -34.01
N ASN A 5 26.11 15.69 -33.69
CA ASN A 5 25.95 14.75 -32.56
C ASN A 5 27.30 14.38 -31.94
N LEU A 6 27.87 15.25 -31.09
CA LEU A 6 29.11 15.00 -30.35
C LEU A 6 28.84 14.74 -28.85
N GLY A 7 27.70 14.14 -28.54
CA GLY A 7 27.31 13.78 -27.17
C GLY A 7 27.99 12.50 -26.70
N LEU A 8 28.34 12.45 -25.41
CA LEU A 8 28.84 11.25 -24.73
C LEU A 8 27.80 10.80 -23.70
N THR A 9 27.49 9.50 -23.68
CA THR A 9 26.54 8.91 -22.72
C THR A 9 27.28 7.93 -21.83
N LEU A 10 27.25 8.17 -20.52
CA LEU A 10 27.76 7.25 -19.51
C LEU A 10 26.61 6.35 -19.02
N GLN A 11 26.83 5.04 -19.03
CA GLN A 11 25.89 4.05 -18.48
C GLN A 11 26.35 3.62 -17.09
N SER A 12 25.40 3.22 -16.24
CA SER A 12 25.70 2.65 -14.92
C SER A 12 26.55 3.56 -14.02
N LEU A 13 26.19 4.83 -13.94
CA LEU A 13 26.89 5.83 -13.13
C LEU A 13 27.09 5.37 -11.68
N THR A 14 28.32 5.51 -11.21
CA THR A 14 28.76 5.30 -9.85
C THR A 14 29.23 6.62 -9.24
N ARG A 15 29.36 6.68 -7.92
CA ARG A 15 29.84 7.89 -7.24
C ARG A 15 31.26 8.28 -7.67
N ASN A 16 32.06 7.31 -8.13
CA ASN A 16 33.42 7.51 -8.63
C ASN A 16 33.45 8.25 -9.97
N ASP A 17 32.34 8.28 -10.69
CA ASP A 17 32.21 9.03 -11.94
C ASP A 17 31.94 10.53 -11.69
N THR A 18 31.80 10.95 -10.43
CA THR A 18 31.65 12.37 -10.08
C THR A 18 32.94 13.12 -10.36
N GLY A 19 32.85 14.22 -11.09
CA GLY A 19 34.01 15.03 -11.41
C GLY A 19 33.80 16.02 -12.55
N GLU A 20 34.88 16.69 -12.91
CA GLU A 20 34.92 17.62 -14.03
C GLU A 20 35.27 16.90 -15.33
N TYR A 21 34.45 17.10 -16.35
CA TYR A 21 34.58 16.51 -17.67
C TYR A 21 34.83 17.62 -18.69
N PHE A 22 35.77 17.36 -19.61
CA PHE A 22 36.13 18.31 -20.66
C PHE A 22 35.75 17.77 -22.02
N CYS A 23 35.09 18.61 -22.81
CA CYS A 23 34.87 18.34 -24.22
C CYS A 23 35.86 19.16 -25.04
N THR A 24 36.82 18.49 -25.70
CA THR A 24 37.85 19.15 -26.52
C THR A 24 37.56 18.90 -28.00
N TYR A 25 37.29 19.97 -28.74
CA TYR A 25 37.04 19.94 -30.18
C TYR A 25 38.27 20.43 -30.92
N HIS A 26 38.87 19.54 -31.72
CA HIS A 26 39.93 19.91 -32.65
C HIS A 26 39.31 20.27 -33.99
N THR A 27 39.28 21.56 -34.31
CA THR A 27 38.72 22.08 -35.56
C THR A 27 39.83 22.62 -36.46
N TYR A 28 39.89 22.14 -37.70
CA TYR A 28 40.87 22.60 -38.67
C TYR A 28 40.64 24.10 -38.98
N ARG A 29 41.71 24.90 -38.96
CA ARG A 29 41.75 26.39 -39.05
C ARG A 29 41.15 27.15 -37.86
N ASP A 30 40.08 26.65 -37.27
CA ASP A 30 39.38 27.36 -36.17
C ASP A 30 40.02 27.09 -34.78
N GLY A 31 40.97 26.15 -34.71
CA GLY A 31 41.78 25.89 -33.51
C GLY A 31 41.17 24.81 -32.60
N ILE A 32 41.42 24.93 -31.29
CA ILE A 32 40.94 24.00 -30.27
C ILE A 32 39.90 24.72 -29.40
N TYR A 33 38.67 24.19 -29.38
CA TYR A 33 37.62 24.65 -28.47
C TYR A 33 37.48 23.68 -27.31
N ARG A 34 37.34 24.19 -26.09
CA ARG A 34 37.17 23.38 -24.88
C ARG A 34 35.92 23.81 -24.12
N GLY A 35 35.01 22.87 -23.91
CA GLY A 35 33.87 22.99 -22.99
C GLY A 35 34.14 22.21 -21.70
N THR A 36 33.51 22.63 -20.62
CA THR A 36 33.66 22.02 -19.30
C THR A 36 32.29 21.74 -18.70
N VAL A 37 32.13 20.57 -18.07
CA VAL A 37 30.90 20.15 -17.39
C VAL A 37 31.28 19.48 -16.07
N PHE A 38 30.59 19.80 -14.97
CA PHE A 38 30.72 19.08 -13.72
C PHE A 38 29.60 18.06 -13.58
N LEU A 39 29.94 16.79 -13.45
CA LEU A 39 29.00 15.69 -13.22
C LEU A 39 29.00 15.36 -11.72
N GLU A 40 27.82 15.45 -11.09
CA GLU A 40 27.61 15.01 -9.72
C GLU A 40 26.67 13.81 -9.68
N VAL A 41 27.15 12.67 -9.17
CA VAL A 41 26.33 11.45 -9.05
C VAL A 41 25.76 11.35 -7.64
N LEU A 42 24.45 11.62 -7.53
CA LEU A 42 23.70 11.54 -6.27
C LEU A 42 23.25 10.10 -5.99
N GLN A 43 23.50 9.61 -4.77
CA GLN A 43 22.98 8.31 -4.34
C GLN A 43 21.46 8.43 -4.19
N SER A 44 20.70 7.57 -4.89
CA SER A 44 19.24 7.70 -4.94
C SER A 44 18.64 7.73 -3.52
N SER A 45 17.79 8.72 -3.25
CA SER A 45 16.86 8.71 -2.11
C SER A 45 15.59 7.90 -2.43
N VAL A 46 15.49 7.30 -3.63
CA VAL A 46 14.31 6.58 -4.11
C VAL A 46 13.97 5.39 -3.20
N ALA A 47 14.98 4.74 -2.61
CA ALA A 47 14.78 3.70 -1.59
C ALA A 47 14.04 4.21 -0.33
N LYS A 48 14.09 5.52 -0.05
CA LYS A 48 13.42 6.13 1.10
C LYS A 48 11.96 6.51 0.82
N ARG A 49 11.59 6.72 -0.46
CA ARG A 49 10.19 6.95 -0.89
C ARG A 49 9.43 5.66 -1.19
N SER A 50 10.09 4.63 -1.69
CA SER A 50 9.43 3.34 -1.97
C SER A 50 9.06 2.58 -0.69
N ALA A 51 9.83 2.73 0.40
CA ALA A 51 9.46 2.17 1.71
C ALA A 51 8.22 2.86 2.33
N ALA A 52 7.98 4.14 2.04
CA ALA A 52 6.80 4.86 2.55
C ALA A 52 5.50 4.46 1.83
N PHE A 53 5.59 3.97 0.59
CA PHE A 53 4.44 3.59 -0.22
C PHE A 53 4.01 2.13 -0.04
N GLN A 54 4.84 1.28 0.58
CA GLN A 54 4.49 -0.13 0.85
C GLN A 54 3.76 -0.35 2.19
N VAL A 55 3.72 0.64 3.08
CA VAL A 55 3.09 0.53 4.41
C VAL A 55 1.54 0.60 4.42
N PRO A 56 0.80 1.18 3.45
CA PRO A 56 -0.66 1.25 3.59
C PRO A 56 -1.39 -0.05 3.25
N LEU A 57 -0.74 -1.03 2.59
CA LEU A 57 -1.44 -2.24 2.13
C LEU A 57 -1.67 -3.27 3.25
N LEU A 58 -0.75 -3.40 4.21
CA LEU A 58 -0.93 -4.33 5.35
C LEU A 58 -1.93 -3.82 6.40
N GLY A 59 -2.14 -2.50 6.50
CA GLY A 59 -3.13 -1.94 7.44
C GLY A 59 -4.58 -2.23 7.04
N ALA A 60 -4.86 -2.27 5.73
CA ALA A 60 -6.18 -2.54 5.19
C ALA A 60 -6.61 -4.01 5.36
N THR A 61 -5.69 -4.97 5.23
CA THR A 61 -6.00 -6.40 5.34
C THR A 61 -6.28 -6.84 6.77
N ALA A 62 -5.58 -6.27 7.75
CA ALA A 62 -5.79 -6.59 9.17
C ALA A 62 -7.16 -6.12 9.67
N THR A 63 -7.59 -4.93 9.24
CA THR A 63 -8.87 -4.34 9.62
C THR A 63 -10.06 -5.12 9.03
N GLY A 64 -9.94 -5.53 7.76
CA GLY A 64 -10.98 -6.33 7.10
C GLY A 64 -11.20 -7.70 7.76
N LEU A 65 -10.12 -8.40 8.10
CA LEU A 65 -10.21 -9.71 8.77
C LEU A 65 -10.85 -9.60 10.15
N ALA A 66 -10.49 -8.58 10.93
CA ALA A 66 -11.05 -8.36 12.27
C ALA A 66 -12.58 -8.16 12.23
N VAL A 67 -13.08 -7.36 11.28
CA VAL A 67 -14.53 -7.11 11.12
C VAL A 67 -15.29 -8.38 10.78
N ILE A 68 -14.74 -9.21 9.87
CA ILE A 68 -15.35 -10.49 9.49
C ILE A 68 -15.39 -11.44 10.69
N CYS A 69 -14.30 -11.56 11.45
CA CYS A 69 -14.25 -12.40 12.65
C CYS A 69 -15.28 -11.97 13.69
N VAL A 70 -15.41 -10.66 13.97
CA VAL A 70 -16.40 -10.14 14.93
C VAL A 70 -17.83 -10.44 14.47
N ALA A 71 -18.13 -10.26 13.19
CA ALA A 71 -19.46 -10.55 12.64
C ALA A 71 -19.82 -12.04 12.82
N VAL A 72 -18.89 -12.95 12.55
CA VAL A 72 -19.11 -14.39 12.71
C VAL A 72 -19.37 -14.75 14.18
N VAL A 73 -18.58 -14.21 15.13
CA VAL A 73 -18.77 -14.46 16.56
C VAL A 73 -20.14 -13.95 17.04
N MET A 74 -20.56 -12.77 16.57
CA MET A 74 -21.88 -12.22 16.88
C MET A 74 -23.02 -13.10 16.35
N VAL A 75 -22.92 -13.59 15.12
CA VAL A 75 -23.94 -14.51 14.56
C VAL A 75 -24.00 -15.83 15.34
N VAL A 76 -22.85 -16.41 15.70
CA VAL A 76 -22.80 -17.66 16.48
C VAL A 76 -23.40 -17.47 17.87
N THR A 77 -23.07 -16.37 18.56
CA THR A 77 -23.63 -16.08 19.90
C THR A 77 -25.13 -15.81 19.84
N LEU A 78 -25.62 -15.07 18.84
CA LEU A 78 -27.06 -14.81 18.65
C LEU A 78 -27.84 -16.08 18.29
N THR A 79 -27.30 -16.94 17.42
CA THR A 79 -27.95 -18.21 17.06
C THR A 79 -27.94 -19.21 18.21
N LYS A 80 -26.86 -19.27 19.02
CA LYS A 80 -26.84 -20.07 20.24
C LYS A 80 -27.79 -19.54 21.31
N LYS A 81 -27.86 -18.22 21.51
CA LYS A 81 -28.83 -17.58 22.42
C LYS A 81 -30.28 -17.78 21.97
N LYS A 82 -30.53 -17.78 20.65
CA LYS A 82 -31.85 -18.07 20.07
C LYS A 82 -32.22 -19.54 20.20
N LYS A 83 -31.26 -20.46 20.08
CA LYS A 83 -31.46 -21.90 20.28
C LYS A 83 -31.60 -22.28 21.77
N SER A 84 -31.01 -21.51 22.68
CA SER A 84 -31.12 -21.71 24.13
C SER A 84 -32.32 -21.02 24.77
N ARG A 85 -33.16 -20.32 23.99
CA ARG A 85 -34.48 -19.88 24.44
C ARG A 85 -35.51 -20.88 23.91
N PRO A 86 -35.97 -21.85 24.72
CA PRO A 86 -37.18 -22.57 24.38
C PRO A 86 -38.31 -21.54 24.27
N VAL A 87 -39.10 -21.66 23.21
CA VAL A 87 -40.40 -21.00 23.10
C VAL A 87 -41.18 -21.40 24.36
N HIS A 88 -41.43 -20.46 25.26
CA HIS A 88 -42.43 -20.67 26.30
C HIS A 88 -43.79 -20.53 25.61
N CYS A 89 -44.30 -21.64 25.07
CA CYS A 89 -45.71 -21.75 24.72
C CYS A 89 -46.49 -21.60 26.03
N ALA A 90 -47.32 -20.57 26.13
CA ALA A 90 -48.35 -20.50 27.14
C ALA A 90 -49.35 -21.63 26.85
N GLU A 91 -49.24 -22.72 27.60
CA GLU A 91 -50.20 -23.81 27.56
C GLU A 91 -51.50 -23.38 28.24
N SER A 92 -52.62 -23.63 27.55
CA SER A 92 -53.95 -23.24 27.96
C SER A 92 -54.43 -24.05 29.18
N GLY A 93 -54.89 -23.36 30.23
CA GLY A 93 -55.58 -23.97 31.35
C GLY A 93 -57.09 -23.70 31.28
N LEU A 94 -57.80 -24.35 30.35
CA LEU A 94 -59.26 -24.49 30.42
C LEU A 94 -59.56 -25.57 31.47
N LYS A 95 -60.00 -25.16 32.68
CA LYS A 95 -60.75 -26.03 33.59
C LYS A 95 -62.07 -25.36 33.95
N THR A 96 -63.12 -25.99 33.44
CA THR A 96 -64.53 -25.72 33.63
C THR A 96 -64.99 -26.14 35.05
N VAL A 97 -66.04 -25.45 35.51
CA VAL A 97 -67.08 -25.80 36.50
C VAL A 97 -66.79 -25.56 37.98
N ALA A 98 -67.46 -24.53 38.53
CA ALA A 98 -68.14 -24.62 39.82
C ALA A 98 -69.43 -23.79 39.73
N HIS A 99 -70.55 -24.44 39.40
CA HIS A 99 -71.88 -23.89 39.65
C HIS A 99 -72.93 -25.02 39.69
N GLU A 100 -73.27 -25.50 40.90
CA GLU A 100 -74.58 -25.98 41.37
C GLU A 100 -74.51 -25.91 42.92
N GLN A 101 -75.19 -24.95 43.56
CA GLN A 101 -76.51 -25.03 44.22
C GLN A 101 -76.48 -25.57 45.67
N GLU A 102 -76.45 -24.64 46.65
CA GLU A 102 -77.48 -24.43 47.69
C GLU A 102 -77.33 -23.00 48.25
#